data_AF-A0A972QIM9-F1
#
_entry.id   AF-A0A972QIM9-F1
#
_cell.length_a   1.000
_cell.length_b   1.000
_cell.length_c   1.000
_cell.angle_alpha   90.00
_cell.angle_beta   90.00
_cell.angle_gamma   90.00
#
_symmetry.space_group_name_H-M   'P 1'
#
loop_
_entity.id
_entity.type
_entity.pdbx_description
1 polymer ?
#
loop_
_entity_poly.entity_id
_entity_poly.type
_entity_poly.pdbx_seq_one_letter_code
_entity_poly.pdbx_strand_id
1 'polypeptide(L)' 'MSLKVSIRDGESQDSLLRRFQKMVQMEGVLREAKTHRYFMSKRDAARLKAKKSARRRRTGR' A
#
# COMPACT_ATOMS: atom_id res chain seq x y z
N MET A 1 8.72 -6.94 7.02
CA MET A 1 8.29 -7.76 8.18
C MET A 1 7.53 -8.99 7.68
N SER A 2 7.43 -10.07 8.46
CA SER A 2 6.66 -11.27 8.04
C SER A 2 5.15 -10.97 8.07
N LEU A 3 4.54 -10.77 6.90
CA LEU A 3 3.09 -10.67 6.73
C LEU A 3 2.44 -12.03 7.02
N LYS A 4 2.18 -12.34 8.29
CA LYS A 4 1.44 -13.55 8.68
C LYS A 4 0.10 -13.16 9.28
N VAL A 5 -0.98 -13.69 8.72
CA VAL A 5 -2.34 -13.56 9.27
C VAL A 5 -2.87 -14.97 9.51
N SER A 6 -3.13 -15.29 10.77
CA SER A 6 -3.84 -16.51 11.17
C SER A 6 -5.29 -16.18 11.50
N ILE A 7 -6.18 -17.17 11.27
CA ILE A 7 -7.57 -17.11 11.71
C ILE A 7 -7.63 -17.04 13.24
N ARG A 8 -8.54 -16.23 13.76
CA ARG A 8 -8.81 -16.13 15.21
C ARG A 8 -10.05 -16.97 15.55
N ASP A 9 -10.18 -17.37 16.81
CA ASP A 9 -11.34 -18.11 17.27
C ASP A 9 -12.62 -17.27 17.09
N GLY A 10 -13.64 -17.88 16.49
CA GLY A 10 -14.92 -17.22 16.19
C GLY A 10 -14.87 -16.18 15.06
N GLU A 11 -13.75 -16.04 14.36
CA GLU A 11 -13.62 -15.09 13.25
C GLU A 11 -14.24 -15.62 11.95
N SER A 12 -15.02 -14.78 11.27
CA SER A 12 -15.51 -15.09 9.92
C SER A 12 -14.41 -14.92 8.86
N GLN A 13 -14.51 -15.67 7.75
CA GLN A 13 -13.55 -15.54 6.66
C GLN A 13 -13.45 -14.12 6.07
N ASP A 14 -14.56 -13.37 6.01
CA ASP A 14 -14.55 -11.99 5.51
C ASP A 14 -13.73 -11.06 6.42
N SER A 15 -13.86 -11.22 7.74
CA SER A 15 -13.06 -10.47 8.71
C SER A 15 -11.57 -10.76 8.54
N LEU A 16 -11.21 -12.03 8.36
CA LEU A 16 -9.84 -12.46 8.12
C LEU A 16 -9.24 -11.77 6.88
N LEU A 17 -9.99 -11.75 5.76
CA LEU A 17 -9.58 -11.10 4.52
C LEU A 17 -9.40 -9.59 4.68
N ARG A 18 -10.30 -8.92 5.41
CA ARG A 18 -10.15 -7.48 5.70
C ARG A 18 -8.90 -7.17 6.49
N ARG A 19 -8.57 -7.99 7.51
CA ARG A 19 -7.32 -7.83 8.28
C ARG A 19 -6.10 -8.03 7.40
N PHE A 20 -6.10 -9.07 6.57
CA PHE A 20 -5.04 -9.31 5.60
C PHE A 20 -4.86 -8.12 4.65
N GLN A 21 -5.95 -7.65 4.03
CA GLN A 21 -5.90 -6.51 3.11
C GLN A 21 -5.38 -5.25 3.80
N LYS A 22 -5.83 -4.96 5.03
CA LYS A 22 -5.35 -3.82 5.82
C LYS A 22 -3.85 -3.95 6.12
N MET A 23 -3.38 -5.12 6.54
CA MET A 23 -1.95 -5.37 6.76
C MET A 23 -1.12 -5.15 5.50
N VAL A 24 -1.54 -5.71 4.36
CA VAL A 24 -0.87 -5.53 3.06
C VAL A 24 -0.83 -4.06 2.64
N GLN A 25 -1.92 -3.31 2.87
CA GLN A 25 -1.98 -1.88 2.58
C GLN A 25 -1.07 -1.06 3.50
N MET A 26 -1.01 -1.39 4.79
CA MET A 26 -0.18 -0.71 5.78
C MET A 26 1.31 -0.95 5.53
N GLU A 27 1.73 -2.20 5.30
CA GLU A 27 3.11 -2.54 4.94
C GLU A 27 3.49 -1.91 3.59
N GLY A 28 2.51 -1.75 2.68
CA GLY A 28 2.73 -1.08 1.41
C GLY A 28 3.50 -1.93 0.40
N VAL A 29 3.63 -3.24 0.62
CA VAL A 29 4.38 -4.18 -0.23
C VAL A 29 3.99 -4.10 -1.71
N LEU A 30 2.69 -3.97 -2.02
CA LEU A 30 2.22 -3.82 -3.41
C LEU A 30 2.61 -2.47 -4.02
N ARG A 31 2.69 -1.41 -3.19
CA ARG A 31 3.10 -0.08 -3.62
C ARG A 31 4.58 -0.09 -3.98
N GLU A 32 5.41 -0.71 -3.15
CA GLU A 32 6.84 -0.84 -3.39
C GLU A 32 7.13 -1.70 -4.61
N ALA A 33 6.49 -2.87 -4.71
CA ALA A 33 6.59 -3.73 -5.90
C ALA A 33 6.22 -2.98 -7.19
N LYS A 34 5.18 -2.13 -7.15
CA LYS A 34 4.81 -1.29 -8.30
C LYS A 34 5.83 -0.19 -8.60
N THR A 35 6.40 0.42 -7.58
CA THR A 35 7.42 1.47 -7.74
C THR A 35 8.75 0.91 -8.27
N HIS A 36 9.10 -0.32 -7.92
CA HIS A 36 10.34 -0.98 -8.34
C HIS A 36 10.20 -1.86 -9.59
N ARG A 37 9.00 -1.91 -10.21
CA ARG A 37 8.75 -2.74 -11.40
C ARG A 37 9.64 -2.36 -12.59
N TYR A 38 9.98 -1.09 -12.72
CA TYR A 38 10.81 -0.55 -13.80
C TYR A 38 11.82 0.43 -13.23
N PHE A 39 12.93 0.61 -13.95
CA PHE A 39 13.87 1.69 -13.64
C PHE A 39 13.18 3.05 -13.77
N MET A 40 13.40 3.91 -12.77
CA MET A 40 12.91 5.27 -12.77
C MET A 40 14.03 6.19 -12.31
N SER A 41 14.32 7.23 -13.10
CA SER A 41 15.34 8.22 -12.74
C SER A 41 14.95 8.98 -11.46
N LYS A 42 15.94 9.53 -10.75
CA LYS A 42 15.70 10.38 -9.56
C LYS A 42 14.78 11.57 -9.90
N ARG A 43 14.88 12.12 -11.11
CA ARG A 43 14.06 13.23 -11.59
C ARG A 43 12.60 12.83 -11.77
N ASP A 44 12.36 11.67 -12.37
CA ASP A 44 10.99 11.18 -12.61
C ASP A 44 10.32 10.76 -11.30
N ALA A 45 11.08 10.16 -10.38
CA ALA A 45 10.63 9.86 -9.03
C ALA A 45 10.17 11.14 -8.29
N ALA A 46 10.94 12.22 -8.38
CA ALA A 46 10.61 13.50 -7.76
C ALA A 46 9.34 14.12 -8.38
N ARG A 47 9.21 14.09 -9.71
CA ARG A 47 8.01 14.56 -10.43
C ARG A 47 6.76 13.78 -10.00
N LEU A 48 6.85 12.45 -9.93
CA LEU A 48 5.74 11.60 -9.51
C LEU A 48 5.34 11.86 -8.05
N LYS A 49 6.31 12.04 -7.15
CA LYS A 49 6.07 12.40 -5.74
C LYS A 49 5.36 13.74 -5.61
N ALA A 50 5.81 14.77 -6.33
CA ALA A 50 5.18 16.09 -6.36
C ALA A 50 3.73 16.02 -6.86
N LYS A 51 3.49 15.33 -7.99
CA LYS A 51 2.14 15.11 -8.54
C LYS A 51 1.23 14.39 -7.55
N LYS A 52 1.72 13.34 -6.87
CA LYS A 52 0.97 12.59 -5.87
C LYS A 52 0.64 13.45 -4.64
N SER A 53 1.56 14.32 -4.21
CA SER A 53 1.33 15.25 -3.10
C SER A 53 0.27 16.30 -3.46
N ALA A 54 0.40 16.92 -4.63
CA ALA A 54 -0.58 17.90 -5.13
C ALA A 54 -1.99 17.27 -5.23
N ARG A 55 -2.09 16.04 -5.74
CA ARG A 55 -3.36 15.31 -5.77
C ARG A 55 -3.95 15.09 -4.38
N ARG A 56 -3.15 14.65 -3.39
CA ARG A 56 -3.65 14.48 -2.01
C ARG A 56 -4.19 15.78 -1.43
N ARG A 57 -3.50 16.91 -1.65
CA ARG A 57 -3.96 18.23 -1.19
C ARG A 57 -5.27 18.66 -1.85
N ARG A 58 -5.48 18.33 -3.13
CA ARG A 58 -6.73 18.65 -3.85
C ARG A 58 -7.90 17.75 -3.46
N THR A 59 -7.63 16.49 -3.12
CA THR A 59 -8.68 15.48 -2.86
C THR A 59 -9.07 15.36 -1.39
N GLY A 60 -8.28 15.87 -0.43
CA GLY A 60 -8.70 15.87 0.97
C GLY A 60 -9.87 16.84 1.19
N ARG A 61 -10.94 16.58 1.97
CA ARG A 61 -11.21 15.60 3.05
C ARG A 61 -10.01 15.14 3.87
#